data_AF-A0A931V8C9-F1
#
_entry.id   AF-A0A931V8C9-F1
#
_cell.length_a   1.000
_cell.length_b   1.000
_cell.length_c   1.000
_cell.angle_alpha   90.00
_cell.angle_beta   90.00
_cell.angle_gamma   90.00
#
_symmetry.space_group_name_H-M   'P 1'
#
loop_
_entity.id
_entity.type
_entity.pdbx_description
1 polymer ?
#
loop_
_entity_poly.entity_id
_entity_poly.type
_entity_poly.pdbx_seq_one_letter_code
_entity_poly.pdbx_strand_id
1 'polypeptide(L)'
;MNPSRRHLLASAIVALASWSALGVIPSIQANGGGGTVTVVESNSLSLTIQLNAEGATGTADWWLLANAGSAWYFFDAASGHWQPGFQVTHQGALVDLSSTEVLRLSGLAPGVYYIYFGVDLTPDGVVNDPLDYDLITVNAVTHDSLSDLYVDVYDEAKAYNGLTYFSEAHSVPRIVAVDMSGAITWEYIVPSNLREYTDPGFDVEVLTNGHILFVLPSNGVYV
;
A
#
# COMPACT_ATOMS: atom_id res chain seq x y z
N MET A 1 17.09 36.07 27.67
CA MET A 1 17.71 35.93 26.33
C MET A 1 18.21 34.50 26.19
N ASN A 2 17.77 33.87 25.10
CA ASN A 2 18.09 32.52 24.60
C ASN A 2 17.39 31.30 25.26
N PRO A 3 16.25 30.82 24.73
CA PRO A 3 15.82 29.45 24.91
C PRO A 3 16.42 28.57 23.80
N SER A 4 17.23 27.62 24.25
CA SER A 4 17.89 26.59 23.44
C SER A 4 16.89 25.65 22.76
N ARG A 5 17.09 25.46 21.45
CA ARG A 5 16.66 24.36 20.58
C ARG A 5 16.11 23.13 21.32
N ARG A 6 14.83 22.83 21.12
CA ARG A 6 14.27 21.51 21.35
C ARG A 6 14.10 20.81 19.99
N HIS A 7 14.95 19.83 19.78
CA HIS A 7 14.83 18.84 18.72
C HIS A 7 13.60 17.96 19.02
N LEU A 8 12.60 17.93 18.14
CA LEU A 8 11.57 16.91 18.17
C LEU A 8 12.18 15.63 17.59
N LEU A 9 12.48 14.69 18.47
CA LEU A 9 12.85 13.33 18.11
C LEU A 9 11.60 12.60 17.64
N ALA A 10 11.55 12.29 16.35
CA ALA A 10 10.63 11.31 15.80
C ALA A 10 11.12 9.91 16.20
N SER A 11 10.40 9.21 17.08
CA SER A 11 10.51 7.75 17.26
C SER A 11 9.30 7.16 18.01
N ALA A 12 8.50 6.42 17.24
CA ALA A 12 7.68 5.23 17.53
C ALA A 12 6.56 5.26 18.60
N ILE A 13 5.31 5.02 18.17
CA ILE A 13 4.55 3.75 18.27
C ILE A 13 3.20 3.87 17.53
N VAL A 14 2.81 2.76 16.88
CA VAL A 14 1.61 2.50 16.08
C VAL A 14 0.33 2.43 16.93
N ALA A 15 -0.75 3.14 16.50
CA ALA A 15 -2.17 2.72 16.47
C ALA A 15 -3.14 3.93 16.59
N LEU A 16 -4.05 4.05 15.62
CA LEU A 16 -5.33 4.79 15.58
C LEU A 16 -5.46 6.03 16.50
N ALA A 17 -5.28 7.22 15.95
CA ALA A 17 -6.00 8.39 16.45
C ALA A 17 -6.06 9.47 15.37
N SER A 18 -7.22 9.61 14.74
CA SER A 18 -7.73 10.94 14.43
C SER A 18 -7.86 11.68 15.77
N TRP A 19 -7.25 12.86 15.88
CA TRP A 19 -7.39 13.68 17.08
C TRP A 19 -8.19 14.92 16.71
N SER A 20 -9.36 15.07 17.34
CA SER A 20 -10.18 16.28 17.29
C SER A 20 -10.30 16.84 18.70
N ALA A 21 -9.65 17.98 18.93
CA ALA A 21 -9.71 18.74 20.16
C ALA A 21 -10.68 19.92 20.07
N LEU A 22 -10.98 20.43 18.86
CA LEU A 22 -11.74 21.67 18.67
C LEU A 22 -13.04 21.49 17.87
N GLY A 23 -13.42 20.24 17.62
CA GLY A 23 -14.67 19.91 16.94
C GLY A 23 -14.57 19.96 15.41
N VAL A 24 -13.39 20.16 14.84
CA VAL A 24 -13.16 19.93 13.41
C VAL A 24 -12.61 18.51 13.23
N ILE A 25 -13.08 17.80 12.21
CA ILE A 25 -12.72 16.39 11.95
C ILE A 25 -12.13 16.27 10.55
N PRO A 26 -10.81 16.48 10.40
CA PRO A 26 -10.09 16.13 9.19
C PRO A 26 -10.07 14.61 9.02
N SER A 27 -10.08 14.14 7.78
CA SER A 27 -9.86 12.74 7.44
C SER A 27 -9.03 12.61 6.17
N ILE A 28 -8.11 11.66 6.17
CA ILE A 28 -7.32 11.28 5.00
C ILE A 28 -7.32 9.76 4.82
N GLN A 29 -7.42 9.33 3.57
CA GLN A 29 -7.41 7.92 3.19
C GLN A 29 -6.49 7.69 2.01
N ALA A 30 -5.88 6.51 1.97
CA ALA A 30 -5.14 5.98 0.85
C ALA A 30 -5.86 4.76 0.28
N ASN A 31 -6.20 4.78 -1.01
CA ASN A 31 -6.93 3.71 -1.69
C ASN A 31 -8.23 3.30 -0.97
N GLY A 32 -8.89 4.26 -0.31
CA GLY A 32 -10.11 4.04 0.50
C GLY A 32 -9.87 3.46 1.90
N GLY A 33 -8.61 3.27 2.32
CA GLY A 33 -8.23 2.83 3.66
C GLY A 33 -7.62 3.95 4.51
N GLY A 34 -7.87 3.92 5.82
CA GLY A 34 -7.22 4.80 6.81
C GLY A 34 -6.10 4.09 7.61
N GLY A 35 -5.42 4.82 8.48
CA GLY A 35 -4.33 4.27 9.29
C GLY A 35 -3.12 3.84 8.45
N THR A 36 -2.77 2.56 8.45
CA THR A 36 -1.64 2.04 7.65
C THR A 36 -2.14 1.31 6.41
N VAL A 37 -1.63 1.71 5.24
CA VAL A 37 -1.98 1.12 3.94
C VAL A 37 -0.70 0.67 3.24
N THR A 38 -0.66 -0.60 2.82
CA THR A 38 0.44 -1.13 2.01
C THR A 38 0.10 -1.00 0.53
N VAL A 39 1.03 -0.47 -0.26
CA VAL A 39 0.89 -0.29 -1.70
C VAL A 39 2.09 -0.93 -2.39
N VAL A 40 1.82 -1.78 -3.38
CA VAL A 40 2.88 -2.32 -4.24
C VAL A 40 3.30 -1.25 -5.24
N GLU A 41 4.59 -1.09 -5.51
CA GLU A 41 5.16 -0.10 -6.44
C GLU A 41 4.48 -0.10 -7.83
N SER A 42 4.07 -1.26 -8.32
CA SER A 42 3.34 -1.41 -9.60
C SER A 42 1.91 -0.87 -9.57
N ASN A 43 1.33 -0.67 -8.37
CA ASN A 43 -0.06 -0.26 -8.19
C ASN A 43 -0.16 1.26 -8.04
N SER A 44 -1.34 1.80 -8.37
CA SER A 44 -1.61 3.21 -8.13
C SER A 44 -1.90 3.48 -6.66
N LEU A 45 -1.35 4.57 -6.13
CA LEU A 45 -1.81 5.22 -4.91
C LEU A 45 -2.79 6.33 -5.28
N SER A 46 -3.98 6.30 -4.69
CA SER A 46 -4.96 7.40 -4.65
C SER A 46 -5.06 7.91 -3.21
N LEU A 47 -4.91 9.22 -3.01
CA LEU A 47 -5.15 9.89 -1.73
C LEU A 47 -6.40 10.74 -1.80
N THR A 48 -7.28 10.57 -0.82
CA THR A 48 -8.50 11.37 -0.67
C THR A 48 -8.54 12.02 0.70
N ILE A 49 -8.95 13.29 0.75
CA ILE A 49 -9.20 14.01 2.00
C ILE A 49 -10.68 14.39 2.14
N GLN A 50 -11.12 14.52 3.38
CA GLN A 50 -12.45 15.00 3.75
C GLN A 50 -12.34 15.87 4.99
N LEU A 51 -13.18 16.89 5.11
CA LEU A 51 -13.29 17.70 6.31
C LEU A 51 -14.76 17.78 6.74
N ASN A 52 -15.02 17.49 8.01
CA ASN A 52 -16.27 17.85 8.66
C ASN A 52 -15.97 18.94 9.69
N ALA A 53 -16.50 20.14 9.47
CA ALA A 53 -16.28 21.28 10.33
C ALA A 53 -17.21 21.28 11.56
N GLU A 54 -18.21 20.38 11.63
CA GLU A 54 -19.22 20.30 12.70
C GLU A 54 -19.86 21.66 13.04
N GLY A 55 -20.06 22.49 12.01
CA GLY A 55 -20.62 23.84 12.16
C GLY A 55 -19.66 24.88 12.75
N ALA A 56 -18.37 24.55 12.94
CA ALA A 56 -17.33 25.54 13.21
C ALA A 56 -17.26 26.58 12.09
N THR A 57 -17.00 27.82 12.45
CA THR A 57 -16.91 28.95 11.52
C THR A 57 -15.66 29.77 11.83
N GLY A 58 -15.20 30.54 10.85
CA GLY A 58 -13.97 31.34 10.98
C GLY A 58 -12.98 31.00 9.87
N THR A 59 -11.75 31.49 10.03
CA THR A 59 -10.64 31.26 9.11
C THR A 59 -9.61 30.36 9.79
N ALA A 60 -9.03 29.43 9.03
CA ALA A 60 -8.06 28.45 9.51
C ALA A 60 -6.98 28.20 8.45
N ASP A 61 -5.84 27.69 8.89
CA ASP A 61 -4.81 27.13 8.01
C ASP A 61 -5.02 25.63 7.83
N TRP A 62 -5.12 25.21 6.58
CA TRP A 62 -5.28 23.82 6.20
C TRP A 62 -3.92 23.31 5.74
N TRP A 63 -3.52 22.17 6.29
CA TRP A 63 -2.22 21.57 6.08
C TRP A 63 -2.41 20.19 5.46
N LEU A 64 -1.97 20.00 4.23
CA LEU A 64 -1.86 18.69 3.61
C LEU A 64 -0.40 18.42 3.29
N LEU A 65 0.23 17.62 4.15
CA LEU A 65 1.68 17.43 4.19
C LEU A 65 2.03 15.96 4.00
N ALA A 66 3.14 15.68 3.31
CA ALA A 66 3.70 14.35 3.18
C ALA A 66 5.17 14.36 3.58
N ASN A 67 5.55 13.40 4.42
CA ASN A 67 6.94 13.10 4.74
C ASN A 67 7.36 11.83 4.02
N ALA A 68 8.36 11.97 3.15
CA ALA A 68 8.98 10.89 2.40
C ALA A 68 10.45 10.76 2.84
N GLY A 69 10.70 9.97 3.88
CA GLY A 69 12.02 9.91 4.52
C GLY A 69 12.43 11.27 5.10
N SER A 70 13.52 11.87 4.61
CA SER A 70 13.99 13.18 5.06
C SER A 70 13.35 14.37 4.35
N ALA A 71 12.55 14.14 3.30
CA ALA A 71 11.93 15.19 2.49
C ALA A 71 10.49 15.46 2.92
N TRP A 72 10.11 16.74 2.89
CA TRP A 72 8.74 17.19 3.09
C TRP A 72 8.15 17.69 1.78
N TYR A 73 6.86 17.45 1.61
CA TYR A 73 6.05 17.97 0.53
C TYR A 73 4.75 18.52 1.10
N PHE A 74 4.19 19.51 0.44
CA PHE A 74 2.87 20.04 0.73
C PHE A 74 2.02 20.06 -0.54
N PHE A 75 0.71 19.90 -0.41
CA PHE A 75 -0.21 20.12 -1.51
C PHE A 75 -0.50 21.62 -1.62
N ASP A 76 -0.27 22.22 -2.78
CA ASP A 76 -0.66 23.60 -3.06
C ASP A 76 -2.06 23.59 -3.69
N ALA A 77 -3.07 24.02 -2.93
CA ALA A 77 -4.45 24.03 -3.39
C ALA A 77 -4.68 25.01 -4.57
N ALA A 78 -3.84 26.03 -4.74
CA ALA A 78 -3.96 26.98 -5.83
C ALA A 78 -3.53 26.37 -7.18
N SER A 79 -2.48 25.55 -7.18
CA SER A 79 -2.01 24.85 -8.37
C SER A 79 -2.60 23.45 -8.54
N GLY A 80 -3.12 22.84 -7.47
CA GLY A 80 -3.61 21.46 -7.48
C GLY A 80 -2.49 20.43 -7.52
N HIS A 81 -1.28 20.80 -7.10
CA HIS A 81 -0.08 19.98 -7.21
C HIS A 81 0.70 19.89 -5.90
N TRP A 82 1.37 18.75 -5.70
CA TRP A 82 2.32 18.56 -4.61
C TRP A 82 3.65 19.24 -4.94
N GLN A 83 4.19 19.97 -3.98
CA GLN A 83 5.44 20.71 -4.12
C GLN A 83 6.40 20.35 -2.97
N PRO A 84 7.72 20.35 -3.20
CA PRO A 84 8.70 20.19 -2.13
C PRO A 84 8.60 21.33 -1.13
N GLY A 85 8.66 21.00 0.16
CA GLY A 85 8.67 21.97 1.25
C GLY A 85 7.64 21.68 2.33
N PHE A 86 7.47 22.66 3.21
CA PHE A 86 6.56 22.63 4.34
C PHE A 86 5.85 23.97 4.39
N GLN A 87 4.65 24.04 3.84
CA GLN A 87 3.86 25.27 3.74
C GLN A 87 2.37 24.95 3.92
N VAL A 88 1.59 26.00 4.23
CA VAL A 88 0.13 25.93 4.28
C VAL A 88 -0.41 25.53 2.90
N THR A 89 -1.34 24.58 2.88
CA THR A 89 -2.03 24.16 1.67
C THR A 89 -3.09 25.17 1.25
N HIS A 90 -3.86 25.66 2.21
CA HIS A 90 -4.89 26.65 2.00
C HIS A 90 -5.17 27.40 3.30
N GLN A 91 -5.26 28.73 3.25
CA GLN A 91 -5.78 29.54 4.36
C GLN A 91 -7.14 30.09 3.95
N GLY A 92 -8.19 29.72 4.68
CA GLY A 92 -9.54 30.04 4.25
C GLY A 92 -10.61 29.71 5.28
N ALA A 93 -11.87 29.84 4.85
CA ALA A 93 -13.01 29.59 5.71
C ALA A 93 -13.08 28.11 6.13
N LEU A 94 -13.46 27.85 7.39
CA LEU A 94 -13.84 26.52 7.84
C LEU A 94 -15.15 26.12 7.19
N VAL A 95 -15.09 25.12 6.31
CA VAL A 95 -16.22 24.59 5.55
C VAL A 95 -16.10 23.09 5.44
N ASP A 96 -17.22 22.40 5.34
CA ASP A 96 -17.23 20.96 5.04
C ASP A 96 -16.62 20.73 3.66
N LEU A 97 -15.68 19.79 3.59
CA LEU A 97 -15.08 19.32 2.34
C LEU A 97 -15.56 17.89 2.10
N SER A 98 -16.28 17.65 1.01
CA SER A 98 -16.59 16.29 0.57
C SER A 98 -15.32 15.56 0.14
N SER A 99 -15.34 14.22 0.21
CA SER A 99 -14.21 13.38 -0.21
C SER A 99 -13.63 13.82 -1.56
N THR A 100 -12.40 14.31 -1.54
CA THR A 100 -11.72 14.92 -2.69
C THR A 100 -10.39 14.22 -2.92
N GLU A 101 -10.15 13.74 -4.15
CA GLU A 101 -8.87 13.17 -4.54
C GLU A 101 -7.83 14.28 -4.72
N VAL A 102 -6.73 14.19 -3.96
CA VAL A 102 -5.63 15.17 -3.94
C VAL A 102 -4.34 14.59 -4.51
N LEU A 103 -4.31 13.29 -4.76
CA LEU A 103 -3.19 12.62 -5.41
C LEU A 103 -3.65 11.36 -6.11
N ARG A 104 -3.14 11.15 -7.31
CA ARG A 104 -3.14 9.86 -7.99
C ARG A 104 -1.80 9.68 -8.66
N LEU A 105 -1.06 8.66 -8.25
CA LEU A 105 0.24 8.33 -8.82
C LEU A 105 0.43 6.82 -8.92
N SER A 106 1.32 6.39 -9.79
CA SER A 106 1.80 5.01 -9.93
C SER A 106 3.32 5.00 -9.84
N GLY A 107 3.94 3.88 -9.45
CA GLY A 107 5.40 3.81 -9.34
C GLY A 107 5.90 4.56 -8.10
N LEU A 108 5.18 4.48 -6.99
CA LEU A 108 5.67 5.01 -5.74
C LEU A 108 6.89 4.19 -5.32
N ALA A 109 8.04 4.85 -5.19
CA ALA A 109 9.27 4.17 -4.77
C ALA A 109 9.05 3.45 -3.43
N PRO A 110 9.66 2.27 -3.22
CA PRO A 110 9.56 1.56 -1.95
C PRO A 110 10.03 2.41 -0.77
N GLY A 111 9.26 2.40 0.32
CA GLY A 111 9.52 3.24 1.49
C GLY A 111 8.29 3.45 2.36
N VAL A 112 8.50 4.11 3.50
CA VAL A 112 7.43 4.52 4.41
C VAL A 112 7.17 6.00 4.24
N TYR A 113 5.91 6.34 4.01
CA TYR A 113 5.43 7.70 3.82
C TYR A 113 4.40 8.04 4.89
N TYR A 114 4.54 9.20 5.53
CA TYR A 114 3.55 9.72 6.46
C TYR A 114 2.81 10.87 5.79
N ILE A 115 1.49 10.77 5.67
CA ILE A 115 0.67 11.84 5.10
C ILE A 115 -0.31 12.36 6.14
N TYR A 116 -0.32 13.68 6.32
CA TYR A 116 -1.09 14.40 7.30
C TYR A 116 -2.11 15.28 6.61
N PHE A 117 -3.35 15.28 7.10
CA PHE A 117 -4.31 16.33 6.79
C PHE A 117 -4.76 16.97 8.11
N GLY A 118 -4.41 18.24 8.30
CA GLY A 118 -4.66 18.97 9.53
C GLY A 118 -5.29 20.33 9.29
N VAL A 119 -5.99 20.81 10.32
CA VAL A 119 -6.63 22.12 10.36
C VAL A 119 -6.19 22.83 11.63
N ASP A 120 -5.57 24.00 11.44
CA ASP A 120 -5.13 24.88 12.49
C ASP A 120 -6.07 26.09 12.59
N LEU A 121 -6.68 26.26 13.76
CA LEU A 121 -7.65 27.34 13.99
C LEU A 121 -6.99 28.70 14.25
N THR A 122 -5.66 28.77 14.27
CA THR A 122 -4.90 30.02 14.30
C THR A 122 -4.32 30.28 12.91
N PRO A 123 -4.96 31.11 12.07
CA PRO A 123 -4.52 31.34 10.69
C PRO A 123 -3.32 32.31 10.64
N ASP A 124 -2.13 31.83 11.03
CA ASP A 124 -0.88 32.59 11.11
C ASP A 124 0.25 32.06 10.21
N GLY A 125 -0.03 30.99 9.46
CA GLY A 125 0.93 30.33 8.57
C GLY A 125 1.90 29.39 9.29
N VAL A 126 1.68 29.06 10.56
CA VAL A 126 2.53 28.20 11.38
C VAL A 126 1.68 27.14 12.05
N VAL A 127 2.16 25.89 12.10
CA VAL A 127 1.46 24.83 12.84
C VAL A 127 1.48 25.13 14.35
N ASN A 128 0.31 25.28 14.94
CA ASN A 128 0.07 25.55 16.35
C ASN A 128 -0.53 24.33 17.08
N ASP A 129 -0.47 24.33 18.42
CA ASP A 129 -1.15 23.36 19.29
C ASP A 129 -2.23 24.11 20.08
N PRO A 130 -3.49 23.62 20.14
CA PRO A 130 -4.01 22.37 19.54
C PRO A 130 -4.15 22.40 18.01
N LEU A 131 -3.86 21.25 17.39
CA LEU A 131 -4.08 20.97 15.96
C LEU A 131 -5.07 19.80 15.82
N ASP A 132 -6.13 19.99 15.03
CA ASP A 132 -7.00 18.88 14.61
C ASP A 132 -6.40 18.24 13.37
N TYR A 133 -6.13 16.93 13.37
CA TYR A 133 -5.57 16.25 12.21
C TYR A 133 -5.87 14.76 12.13
N ASP A 134 -5.73 14.23 10.92
CA ASP A 134 -5.67 12.81 10.61
C ASP A 134 -4.33 12.46 9.94
N LEU A 135 -3.88 11.23 10.16
CA LEU A 135 -2.59 10.71 9.72
C LEU A 135 -2.76 9.33 9.12
N ILE A 136 -2.21 9.14 7.93
CA ILE A 136 -2.01 7.82 7.34
C ILE A 136 -0.53 7.50 7.13
N THR A 137 -0.22 6.23 7.25
CA THR A 137 1.09 5.66 6.88
C THR A 137 0.92 4.85 5.61
N VAL A 138 1.63 5.20 4.55
CA VAL A 138 1.70 4.42 3.32
C VAL A 138 3.02 3.66 3.30
N ASN A 139 2.93 2.33 3.32
CA ASN A 139 4.08 1.44 3.15
C ASN A 139 4.14 1.03 1.69
N ALA A 140 4.99 1.70 0.91
CA ALA A 140 5.28 1.30 -0.46
C ALA A 140 6.29 0.15 -0.45
N VAL A 141 5.98 -0.94 -1.14
CA VAL A 141 6.81 -2.14 -1.18
C VAL A 141 7.05 -2.56 -2.62
N THR A 142 8.17 -3.22 -2.89
CA THR A 142 8.38 -3.87 -4.20
C THR A 142 7.42 -5.05 -4.34
N HIS A 143 7.13 -5.45 -5.57
CA HIS A 143 6.32 -6.63 -5.86
C HIS A 143 6.86 -7.87 -5.13
N ASP A 144 8.18 -8.05 -5.14
CA ASP A 144 8.89 -9.18 -4.53
C ASP A 144 8.83 -9.20 -3.00
N SER A 145 8.53 -8.06 -2.36
CA SER A 145 8.48 -7.95 -0.89
C SER A 145 7.16 -8.45 -0.29
N LEU A 146 6.14 -8.75 -1.11
CA LEU A 146 4.88 -9.34 -0.66
C LEU A 146 4.75 -10.84 -0.94
N SER A 147 5.66 -11.39 -1.73
CA SER A 147 5.78 -12.83 -1.90
C SER A 147 6.68 -13.40 -0.82
N ASP A 148 6.14 -14.23 0.07
CA ASP A 148 6.93 -15.10 0.97
C ASP A 148 7.82 -16.11 0.19
N LEU A 149 7.81 -16.05 -1.15
CA LEU A 149 8.56 -16.89 -2.05
C LEU A 149 9.35 -16.02 -3.04
N TYR A 150 10.65 -15.85 -2.81
CA TYR A 150 11.58 -15.28 -3.77
C TYR A 150 12.75 -16.25 -3.99
N VAL A 151 13.39 -16.16 -5.16
CA VAL A 151 14.59 -16.96 -5.45
C VAL A 151 15.78 -16.29 -4.76
N ASP A 152 16.21 -16.82 -3.61
CA ASP A 152 17.31 -16.27 -2.80
C ASP A 152 18.67 -16.32 -3.53
N VAL A 153 18.91 -17.37 -4.33
CA VAL A 153 20.14 -17.52 -5.12
C VAL A 153 19.77 -17.97 -6.53
N TYR A 154 20.00 -17.09 -7.51
CA TYR A 154 19.94 -17.43 -8.93
C TYR A 154 21.36 -17.61 -9.49
N ASP A 155 21.64 -18.79 -10.03
CA ASP A 155 22.88 -19.13 -10.71
C ASP A 155 22.52 -19.62 -12.11
N GLU A 156 22.69 -18.78 -13.13
CA GLU A 156 22.33 -19.09 -14.51
C GLU A 156 23.04 -20.36 -15.02
N ALA A 157 24.26 -20.64 -14.55
CA ALA A 157 24.98 -21.85 -14.94
C ALA A 157 24.39 -23.14 -14.32
N LYS A 158 23.51 -22.99 -13.32
CA LYS A 158 22.77 -24.08 -12.66
C LYS A 158 21.26 -24.01 -12.96
N ALA A 159 20.81 -22.99 -13.67
CA ALA A 159 19.43 -22.86 -14.10
C ALA A 159 19.29 -23.43 -15.51
N TYR A 160 18.24 -24.19 -15.74
CA TYR A 160 17.86 -24.58 -17.09
C TYR A 160 16.75 -23.64 -17.57
N ASN A 161 16.93 -23.02 -18.73
CA ASN A 161 15.88 -22.18 -19.31
C ASN A 161 14.72 -23.07 -19.78
N GLY A 162 13.60 -23.00 -19.07
CA GLY A 162 12.44 -23.83 -19.33
C GLY A 162 11.23 -23.42 -18.50
N LEU A 163 10.15 -24.17 -18.66
CA LEU A 163 8.97 -24.03 -17.83
C LEU A 163 9.13 -24.87 -16.57
N THR A 164 8.76 -24.32 -15.42
CA THR A 164 8.61 -25.08 -14.18
C THR A 164 7.15 -25.46 -14.01
N TYR A 165 6.88 -26.76 -13.82
CA TYR A 165 5.53 -27.26 -13.55
C TYR A 165 5.42 -27.64 -12.08
N PHE A 166 4.32 -27.25 -11.43
CA PHE A 166 4.06 -27.68 -10.06
C PHE A 166 2.57 -27.79 -9.76
N SER A 167 2.25 -28.55 -8.73
CA SER A 167 0.92 -28.71 -8.16
C SER A 167 0.60 -27.58 -7.19
N GLU A 168 -0.58 -26.98 -7.32
CA GLU A 168 -1.15 -26.07 -6.33
C GLU A 168 -2.40 -26.71 -5.74
N ALA A 169 -2.43 -26.92 -4.42
CA ALA A 169 -3.49 -27.69 -3.74
C ALA A 169 -4.41 -26.85 -2.82
N HIS A 170 -4.25 -25.53 -2.76
CA HIS A 170 -4.87 -24.69 -1.72
C HIS A 170 -6.41 -24.60 -1.77
N SER A 171 -6.98 -24.01 -2.82
CA SER A 171 -8.42 -23.70 -2.88
C SER A 171 -9.11 -24.37 -4.07
N VAL A 172 -8.46 -24.39 -5.23
CA VAL A 172 -8.86 -25.18 -6.40
C VAL A 172 -7.63 -25.92 -6.89
N PRO A 173 -7.52 -27.25 -6.63
CA PRO A 173 -6.34 -27.99 -7.02
C PRO A 173 -6.08 -27.87 -8.53
N ARG A 174 -4.87 -27.44 -8.90
CA ARG A 174 -4.48 -27.23 -10.29
C ARG A 174 -3.00 -27.53 -10.52
N ILE A 175 -2.67 -27.81 -11.77
CA ILE A 175 -1.29 -27.86 -12.26
C ILE A 175 -1.03 -26.52 -12.96
N VAL A 176 0.09 -25.88 -12.66
CA VAL A 176 0.50 -24.64 -13.33
C VAL A 176 1.87 -24.82 -13.97
N ALA A 177 2.06 -24.17 -15.11
CA ALA A 177 3.36 -23.99 -15.74
C ALA A 177 3.76 -22.52 -15.63
N VAL A 178 4.93 -22.25 -15.05
CA VAL A 178 5.49 -20.90 -14.94
C VAL A 178 6.76 -20.79 -15.78
N ASP A 179 6.95 -19.63 -16.40
CA ASP A 179 8.24 -19.31 -17.02
C ASP A 179 9.26 -18.82 -15.99
N MET A 180 10.49 -18.57 -16.44
CA MET A 180 11.60 -18.11 -15.59
C MET A 180 11.39 -16.69 -15.02
N SER A 181 10.39 -15.94 -15.50
CA SER A 181 9.98 -14.65 -14.94
C SER A 181 8.89 -14.78 -13.88
N GLY A 182 8.42 -16.01 -13.60
CA GLY A 182 7.34 -16.29 -12.67
C GLY A 182 5.94 -16.13 -13.28
N ALA A 183 5.83 -15.84 -14.59
CA ALA A 183 4.54 -15.70 -15.24
C ALA A 183 3.90 -17.08 -15.48
N ILE A 184 2.62 -17.23 -15.11
CA ILE A 184 1.84 -18.43 -15.43
C ILE A 184 1.59 -18.45 -16.94
N THR A 185 2.06 -19.50 -17.61
CA THR A 185 1.93 -19.69 -19.07
C THR A 185 0.85 -20.70 -19.43
N TRP A 186 0.48 -21.58 -18.49
CA TRP A 186 -0.54 -22.60 -18.68
C TRP A 186 -1.08 -23.10 -17.33
N GLU A 187 -2.35 -23.52 -17.31
CA GLU A 187 -3.02 -24.10 -16.14
C GLU A 187 -3.92 -25.27 -16.52
N TYR A 188 -4.03 -26.26 -15.62
CA TYR A 188 -5.04 -27.31 -15.67
C TYR A 188 -5.70 -27.49 -14.31
N ILE A 189 -7.02 -27.32 -14.28
CA ILE A 189 -7.82 -27.49 -13.07
C ILE A 189 -8.12 -28.98 -12.88
N VAL A 190 -7.77 -29.52 -11.71
CA VAL A 190 -8.11 -30.90 -11.36
C VAL A 190 -9.63 -31.07 -11.33
N PRO A 191 -10.19 -32.05 -12.06
CA PRO A 191 -11.62 -32.34 -12.07
C PRO A 191 -12.19 -32.52 -10.66
N SER A 192 -13.42 -32.05 -10.43
CA SER A 192 -14.03 -32.04 -9.09
C SER A 192 -14.11 -33.42 -8.44
N ASN A 193 -14.31 -34.47 -9.23
CA ASN A 193 -14.35 -35.86 -8.77
C ASN A 193 -13.00 -36.40 -8.26
N LEU A 194 -11.91 -35.66 -8.45
CA LEU A 194 -10.55 -36.05 -8.05
C LEU A 194 -9.98 -35.18 -6.93
N ARG A 195 -10.70 -34.14 -6.48
CA ARG A 195 -10.19 -33.13 -5.52
C ARG A 195 -10.16 -33.58 -4.07
N GLU A 196 -10.89 -34.62 -3.72
CA GLU A 196 -11.02 -35.09 -2.33
C GLU A 196 -9.69 -35.60 -1.74
N TYR A 197 -8.70 -35.92 -2.59
CA TYR A 197 -7.46 -36.56 -2.17
C TYR A 197 -6.21 -35.80 -2.62
N THR A 198 -6.21 -34.46 -2.55
CA THR A 198 -5.07 -33.61 -2.92
C THR A 198 -4.21 -33.14 -1.73
N ASP A 199 -4.44 -33.69 -0.53
CA ASP A 199 -3.71 -33.41 0.72
C ASP A 199 -2.90 -34.66 1.12
N PRO A 200 -1.59 -34.59 1.42
CA PRO A 200 -0.72 -33.41 1.62
C PRO A 200 -0.22 -32.69 0.36
N GLY A 201 -0.66 -33.13 -0.82
CA GLY A 201 -0.24 -32.62 -2.12
C GLY A 201 -0.38 -33.69 -3.20
N PHE A 202 -0.11 -33.34 -4.45
CA PHE A 202 -0.05 -34.29 -5.56
C PHE A 202 1.17 -33.98 -6.42
N ASP A 203 1.81 -34.99 -6.99
CA ASP A 203 3.06 -34.79 -7.73
C ASP A 203 2.79 -34.58 -9.22
N VAL A 204 3.67 -33.84 -9.90
CA VAL A 204 3.56 -33.50 -11.33
C VAL A 204 4.91 -33.69 -12.02
N GLU A 205 4.92 -34.46 -13.10
CA GLU A 205 6.10 -34.71 -13.91
C GLU A 205 5.79 -34.54 -15.40
N VAL A 206 6.62 -33.77 -16.09
CA VAL A 206 6.53 -33.63 -17.55
C VAL A 206 7.30 -34.77 -18.20
N LEU A 207 6.62 -35.52 -19.05
CA LEU A 207 7.20 -36.64 -19.79
C LEU A 207 7.90 -36.14 -21.06
N THR A 208 8.87 -36.93 -21.55
CA THR A 208 9.66 -36.61 -22.77
C THR A 208 8.83 -36.48 -24.05
N ASN A 209 7.60 -36.99 -24.05
CA ASN A 209 6.63 -36.86 -25.14
C ASN A 209 5.73 -35.62 -25.02
N GLY A 210 5.96 -34.76 -24.02
CA GLY A 210 5.18 -33.54 -23.78
C GLY A 210 3.86 -33.76 -23.02
N HIS A 211 3.55 -34.98 -22.60
CA HIS A 211 2.44 -35.25 -21.71
C HIS A 211 2.80 -34.91 -20.26
N ILE A 212 1.78 -34.70 -19.42
CA ILE A 212 1.96 -34.39 -18.01
C ILE A 212 1.45 -35.57 -17.21
N LEU A 213 2.37 -36.27 -16.55
CA LEU A 213 2.03 -37.26 -15.56
C LEU A 213 1.73 -36.55 -14.24
N PHE A 214 0.62 -36.89 -13.59
CA PHE A 214 0.36 -36.43 -12.22
C PHE A 214 -0.20 -37.55 -11.35
N VAL A 215 0.22 -37.53 -10.08
CA VAL A 215 -0.09 -38.59 -9.11
C VAL A 215 -0.94 -38.01 -8.00
N LEU A 216 -2.17 -38.48 -7.93
CA LEU A 216 -3.10 -38.10 -6.87
C LEU A 216 -3.12 -39.18 -5.78
N PRO A 217 -2.86 -38.82 -4.51
CA PRO A 217 -3.10 -39.70 -3.38
C PRO A 217 -4.48 -40.38 -3.49
N SER A 218 -4.56 -41.68 -3.22
CA SER A 218 -5.82 -42.46 -3.22
C SER A 218 -6.63 -42.52 -4.54
N ASN A 219 -6.20 -41.84 -5.61
CA ASN A 219 -6.89 -41.83 -6.92
C ASN A 219 -6.07 -42.51 -8.04
N GLY A 220 -4.74 -42.46 -7.96
CA GLY A 220 -3.85 -43.13 -8.91
C GLY A 220 -3.01 -42.17 -9.76
N VAL A 221 -2.58 -42.66 -10.92
CA VAL A 221 -1.67 -41.97 -11.84
C VAL A 221 -2.39 -41.63 -13.14
N TYR A 222 -2.25 -40.40 -13.60
CA TYR A 222 -2.89 -39.85 -14.80
C TYR A 222 -1.83 -39.27 -15.73
N VAL A 223 -2.10 -39.27 -17.05
CA VAL A 223 -1.21 -38.76 -18.13
C VAL A 223 -2.04 -38.03 -19.17
#